data_AF-A0A835FIM3-F1
#
_entry.id   AF-A0A835FIM3-F1
#
_cell.length_a   1.000
_cell.length_b   1.000
_cell.length_c   1.000
_cell.angle_alpha   90.00
_cell.angle_beta   90.00
_cell.angle_gamma   90.00
#
_symmetry.space_group_name_H-M   'P 1'
#
loop_
_entity.id
_entity.type
_entity.pdbx_description
1 polymer ?
#
loop_
_entity_poly.entity_id
_entity_poly.type
_entity_poly.pdbx_seq_one_letter_code
_entity_poly.pdbx_strand_id
1 'polypeptide(L)'
;MASTASSSISEDPAAPPPRSSWVILGSIARVVDHGQSVALTSPPCVSRLTVSSHVFPDRPTPKNFPFVLAADSSGLLLLSSILATPLTRVDIDRPDLQSLTWRDTDDRFFVLDATTGSEYRLPDPKPQERINYQDLLGLLVRSGVYMVAELMPVFGSDEATIRCYSSDVGEWVDKSVRYPLPPRPLSPICTLAHHGRLWWVDYSWGIVTADPFADDPTLGFIPLPRPLEYREAPGVLDMFRYVGVSAGKLRFVDTYRRGGAPNKVTVWTLPDPDARKWTVEHEATLADIWADESYKATGLPNKTPVVALIHPTTPPSSTSS
;
A
#
# COMPACT_ATOMS: atom_id res chain seq x y z
N MET A 1 62.86 15.84 -37.19
CA MET A 1 61.97 14.67 -37.28
C MET A 1 62.21 13.78 -36.09
N ALA A 2 61.33 13.81 -35.09
CA ALA A 2 61.24 12.82 -34.03
C ALA A 2 59.76 12.78 -33.62
N SER A 3 59.15 11.61 -33.80
CA SER A 3 57.73 11.33 -33.58
C SER A 3 57.50 11.03 -32.10
N THR A 4 56.63 11.78 -31.44
CA THR A 4 56.15 11.50 -30.08
C THR A 4 54.83 10.74 -30.18
N ALA A 5 54.81 9.52 -29.66
CA ALA A 5 53.64 8.65 -29.65
C ALA A 5 52.57 9.19 -28.68
N SER A 6 51.33 9.33 -29.18
CA SER A 6 50.15 9.58 -28.37
C SER A 6 49.75 8.33 -27.59
N SER A 7 49.77 8.43 -26.27
CA SER A 7 49.14 7.46 -25.35
C SER A 7 47.65 7.77 -25.27
N SER A 8 46.82 6.95 -25.92
CA SER A 8 45.36 6.98 -25.76
C SER A 8 44.99 6.49 -24.36
N ILE A 9 44.47 7.39 -23.53
CA ILE A 9 43.83 7.05 -22.26
C ILE A 9 42.48 6.41 -22.60
N SER A 10 42.37 5.11 -22.35
CA SER A 10 41.11 4.38 -22.34
C SER A 10 40.24 4.89 -21.20
N GLU A 11 39.12 5.54 -21.52
CA GLU A 11 38.06 5.84 -20.56
C GLU A 11 37.46 4.53 -20.03
N ASP A 12 37.63 4.32 -18.73
CA ASP A 12 36.96 3.27 -17.97
C ASP A 12 35.44 3.56 -18.00
N PRO A 13 34.57 2.60 -18.37
CA PRO A 13 33.14 2.83 -18.38
C PRO A 13 32.68 3.13 -16.95
N ALA A 14 32.08 4.32 -16.77
CA ALA A 14 31.58 4.80 -15.49
C ALA A 14 30.77 3.71 -14.78
N ALA A 15 31.19 3.39 -13.56
CA ALA A 15 30.52 2.40 -12.72
C ALA A 15 29.02 2.75 -12.60
N PRO A 16 28.12 1.76 -12.69
CA PRO A 16 26.70 2.01 -12.59
C PRO A 16 26.39 2.69 -11.25
N PRO A 17 25.49 3.68 -11.22
CA PRO A 17 25.15 4.38 -9.98
C PRO A 17 24.68 3.36 -8.93
N PRO A 18 25.02 3.59 -7.65
CA PRO A 18 24.63 2.68 -6.58
C PRO A 18 23.12 2.47 -6.60
N ARG A 19 22.70 1.19 -6.62
CA ARG A 19 21.29 0.83 -6.54
C ARG A 19 20.74 1.39 -5.23
N SER A 20 19.80 2.32 -5.32
CA SER A 20 19.08 2.82 -4.15
C SER A 20 18.43 1.64 -3.43
N SER A 21 18.51 1.61 -2.10
CA SER A 21 17.92 0.53 -1.29
C SER A 21 16.39 0.55 -1.24
N TRP A 22 15.77 1.53 -1.91
CA TRP A 22 14.33 1.72 -1.99
C TRP A 22 13.99 2.53 -3.25
N VAL A 23 12.73 2.45 -3.68
CA VAL A 23 12.17 3.24 -4.79
C VAL A 23 10.79 3.75 -4.43
N ILE A 24 10.38 4.84 -5.09
CA ILE A 24 8.99 5.29 -5.11
C ILE A 24 8.35 4.70 -6.34
N LEU A 25 7.30 3.90 -6.19
CA LEU A 25 6.58 3.31 -7.31
C LEU A 25 5.25 4.04 -7.52
N GLY A 26 4.99 4.48 -8.75
CA GLY A 26 3.66 4.94 -9.13
C GLY A 26 2.66 3.79 -9.08
N SER A 27 1.51 4.00 -8.45
CA SER A 27 0.51 2.95 -8.23
C SER A 27 -0.23 2.53 -9.51
N ILE A 28 -0.36 3.42 -10.51
CA ILE A 28 -0.99 3.09 -11.79
C ILE A 28 0.09 2.61 -12.78
N ALA A 29 -0.03 1.37 -13.23
CA ALA A 29 0.92 0.78 -14.17
C ALA A 29 0.68 1.27 -15.60
N ARG A 30 1.75 1.39 -16.39
CA ARG A 30 1.68 1.60 -17.84
C ARG A 30 1.42 0.27 -18.53
N VAL A 31 0.52 0.24 -19.51
CA VAL A 31 0.25 -0.95 -20.32
C VAL A 31 1.02 -0.87 -21.64
N VAL A 32 1.62 -1.99 -22.04
CA VAL A 32 2.29 -2.19 -23.35
C VAL A 32 1.92 -3.55 -23.94
N ASP A 33 2.16 -3.73 -25.24
CA ASP A 33 1.77 -4.98 -25.94
C ASP A 33 2.46 -6.21 -25.34
N HIS A 34 3.78 -6.12 -25.10
CA HIS A 34 4.60 -7.23 -24.61
C HIS A 34 5.61 -6.81 -23.54
N GLY A 35 5.84 -7.71 -22.59
CA GLY A 35 6.82 -7.58 -21.53
C GLY A 35 6.31 -6.83 -20.30
N GLN A 36 6.90 -7.15 -19.15
CA GLN A 36 6.78 -6.36 -17.93
C GLN A 36 8.16 -5.84 -17.54
N SER A 37 8.19 -4.65 -16.96
CA SER A 37 9.43 -4.09 -16.43
C SER A 37 9.14 -3.00 -15.41
N VAL A 38 10.08 -2.82 -14.48
CA VAL A 38 10.10 -1.65 -13.61
C VAL A 38 11.22 -0.72 -14.08
N ALA A 39 10.84 0.46 -14.58
CA ALA A 39 11.79 1.52 -14.89
C ALA A 39 12.17 2.22 -13.58
N LEU A 40 13.22 1.71 -12.93
CA LEU A 40 13.75 2.26 -11.68
C LEU A 40 14.36 3.65 -11.93
N THR A 41 14.05 4.58 -11.04
CA THR A 41 14.68 5.90 -10.99
C THR A 41 15.15 6.17 -9.57
N SER A 42 16.19 6.98 -9.42
CA SER A 42 16.71 7.36 -8.11
C SER A 42 15.66 8.19 -7.36
N PRO A 43 15.36 7.87 -6.09
CA PRO A 43 14.50 8.73 -5.28
C PRO A 43 15.05 10.16 -5.19
N PRO A 44 14.19 11.19 -5.08
CA PRO A 44 12.73 11.12 -4.86
C PRO A 44 11.90 11.03 -6.16
N CYS A 45 12.50 10.66 -7.29
CA CYS A 45 11.75 10.48 -8.53
C CYS A 45 10.85 9.22 -8.47
N VAL A 46 9.70 9.29 -9.15
CA VAL A 46 8.74 8.18 -9.21
C VAL A 46 9.14 7.19 -10.30
N SER A 47 9.41 5.96 -9.90
CA SER A 47 9.61 4.80 -10.77
C SER A 47 8.29 4.36 -11.38
N ARG A 48 8.35 3.80 -12.59
CA ARG A 48 7.15 3.41 -13.34
C ARG A 48 7.14 1.91 -13.59
N LEU A 49 6.06 1.25 -13.17
CA LEU A 49 5.76 -0.11 -13.55
C LEU A 49 5.14 -0.15 -14.95
N THR A 50 5.61 -1.09 -15.76
CA THR A 50 5.03 -1.43 -17.06
C THR A 50 4.56 -2.89 -17.00
N VAL A 51 3.31 -3.12 -17.40
CA VAL A 51 2.68 -4.44 -17.46
C VAL A 51 2.27 -4.76 -18.89
N SER A 52 2.21 -6.06 -19.20
CA SER A 52 1.83 -6.53 -20.53
C SER A 52 0.31 -6.45 -20.73
N SER A 53 -0.13 -6.53 -21.98
CA SER A 53 -1.53 -6.67 -22.36
C SER A 53 -2.18 -7.96 -21.81
N HIS A 54 -1.41 -8.95 -21.36
CA HIS A 54 -1.94 -10.13 -20.67
C HIS A 54 -2.47 -9.79 -19.27
N VAL A 55 -1.84 -8.84 -18.57
CA VAL A 55 -2.32 -8.35 -17.27
C VAL A 55 -3.55 -7.47 -17.46
N PHE A 56 -3.47 -6.53 -18.40
CA PHE A 56 -4.53 -5.57 -18.69
C PHE A 56 -4.69 -5.43 -20.22
N PRO A 57 -5.64 -6.15 -20.85
CA PRO A 57 -5.78 -6.17 -22.31
C PRO A 57 -6.42 -4.92 -22.90
N ASP A 58 -7.14 -4.15 -22.09
CA ASP A 58 -7.89 -2.99 -22.55
C ASP A 58 -7.03 -1.71 -22.61
N ARG A 59 -7.57 -0.65 -23.19
CA ARG A 59 -6.99 0.69 -23.05
C ARG A 59 -7.39 1.27 -21.69
N PRO A 60 -6.44 1.71 -20.84
CA PRO A 60 -6.77 2.29 -19.55
C PRO A 60 -7.68 3.52 -19.66
N THR A 61 -8.65 3.60 -18.75
CA THR A 61 -9.57 4.73 -18.57
C THR A 61 -9.47 5.24 -17.13
N PRO A 62 -10.07 6.40 -16.78
CA PRO A 62 -10.13 6.86 -15.38
C PRO A 62 -10.87 5.91 -14.42
N LYS A 63 -11.65 4.94 -14.94
CA LYS A 63 -12.40 3.96 -14.13
C LYS A 63 -11.80 2.55 -14.19
N ASN A 64 -11.09 2.22 -15.27
CA ASN A 64 -10.60 0.89 -15.57
C ASN A 64 -9.11 0.96 -15.87
N PHE A 65 -8.28 0.52 -14.94
CA PHE A 65 -6.83 0.61 -15.05
C PHE A 65 -6.15 -0.45 -14.17
N PRO A 66 -4.91 -0.83 -14.48
CA PRO A 66 -4.10 -1.65 -13.60
C PRO A 66 -3.53 -0.80 -12.46
N PHE A 67 -3.63 -1.32 -11.24
CA PHE A 67 -3.26 -0.64 -10.01
C PHE A 67 -2.47 -1.54 -9.07
N VAL A 68 -1.37 -1.06 -8.51
CA VAL A 68 -0.57 -1.75 -7.49
C VAL A 68 -1.24 -1.57 -6.13
N LEU A 69 -1.69 -2.67 -5.53
CA LEU A 69 -2.35 -2.70 -4.22
C LEU A 69 -1.37 -2.80 -3.06
N ALA A 70 -0.35 -3.66 -3.20
CA ALA A 70 0.60 -3.93 -2.14
C ALA A 70 1.98 -4.29 -2.71
N ALA A 71 3.01 -4.12 -1.90
CA ALA A 71 4.37 -4.51 -2.21
C ALA A 71 5.00 -5.18 -0.97
N ASP A 72 5.80 -6.20 -1.21
CA ASP A 72 6.61 -6.86 -0.18
C ASP A 72 8.11 -6.56 -0.41
N SER A 73 8.89 -6.60 0.67
CA SER A 73 10.35 -6.37 0.64
C SER A 73 11.14 -7.33 -0.26
N SER A 74 10.56 -8.49 -0.60
CA SER A 74 11.10 -9.45 -1.57
C SER A 74 11.11 -8.93 -3.01
N GLY A 75 10.37 -7.86 -3.31
CA GLY A 75 10.16 -7.36 -4.68
C GLY A 75 8.90 -7.89 -5.35
N LEU A 76 8.09 -8.69 -4.65
CA LEU A 76 6.77 -9.07 -5.13
C LEU A 76 5.79 -7.89 -4.99
N LEU A 77 4.97 -7.71 -6.01
CA LEU A 77 3.91 -6.72 -6.11
C LEU A 77 2.56 -7.42 -6.29
N LEU A 78 1.54 -6.95 -5.58
CA LEU A 78 0.15 -7.34 -5.82
C LEU A 78 -0.53 -6.28 -6.68
N LEU A 79 -1.13 -6.70 -7.79
CA LEU A 79 -1.82 -5.83 -8.72
C LEU A 79 -3.30 -6.20 -8.82
N SER A 80 -4.14 -5.18 -8.96
CA SER A 80 -5.52 -5.25 -9.44
C SER A 80 -5.57 -4.79 -10.89
N SER A 81 -6.27 -5.52 -11.74
CA SER A 81 -6.62 -5.14 -13.10
C SER A 81 -8.13 -4.96 -13.18
N ILE A 82 -8.59 -3.71 -13.13
CA ILE A 82 -10.01 -3.35 -13.10
C ILE A 82 -10.52 -3.26 -14.55
N LEU A 83 -11.04 -4.36 -15.10
CA LEU A 83 -11.52 -4.40 -16.48
C LEU A 83 -12.97 -3.93 -16.58
N ALA A 84 -13.35 -3.35 -17.71
CA ALA A 84 -14.73 -2.96 -17.95
C ALA A 84 -15.57 -4.16 -18.40
N THR A 85 -16.78 -4.31 -17.86
CA THR A 85 -17.76 -5.29 -18.35
C THR A 85 -19.14 -4.66 -18.52
N PRO A 86 -20.01 -5.23 -19.38
CA PRO A 86 -21.40 -4.85 -19.40
C PRO A 86 -22.03 -4.94 -18.02
N LEU A 87 -22.90 -3.98 -17.68
CA LEU A 87 -23.61 -3.95 -16.40
C LEU A 87 -24.43 -5.24 -16.25
N THR A 88 -24.01 -6.09 -15.33
CA THR A 88 -24.57 -7.43 -15.13
C THR A 88 -25.14 -7.54 -13.73
N ARG A 89 -26.32 -8.14 -13.62
CA ARG A 89 -26.92 -8.50 -12.34
C ARG A 89 -26.23 -9.75 -11.82
N VAL A 90 -25.74 -9.69 -10.58
CA VAL A 90 -25.18 -10.83 -9.87
C VAL A 90 -26.02 -11.10 -8.64
N ASP A 91 -26.70 -12.23 -8.66
CA ASP A 91 -27.40 -12.77 -7.50
C ASP A 91 -26.39 -13.61 -6.69
N ILE A 92 -26.21 -13.24 -5.43
CA ILE A 92 -25.38 -13.97 -4.46
C ILE A 92 -26.36 -14.75 -3.60
N ASP A 93 -26.35 -16.08 -3.75
CA ASP A 93 -27.19 -17.00 -2.99
C ASP A 93 -26.30 -17.92 -2.15
N ARG A 94 -26.17 -17.58 -0.87
CA ARG A 94 -25.44 -18.38 0.12
C ARG A 94 -26.28 -18.57 1.39
N PRO A 95 -26.04 -19.66 2.15
CA PRO A 95 -26.84 -20.00 3.34
C PRO A 95 -26.95 -18.87 4.38
N ASP A 96 -25.94 -18.00 4.44
CA ASP A 96 -25.79 -16.88 5.38
C ASP A 96 -26.12 -15.50 4.78
N LEU A 97 -26.26 -15.38 3.46
CA LEU A 97 -26.60 -14.11 2.79
C LEU A 97 -27.25 -14.36 1.44
N GLN A 98 -28.44 -13.81 1.26
CA GLN A 98 -29.02 -13.59 -0.06
C GLN A 98 -28.90 -12.11 -0.40
N SER A 99 -28.21 -11.79 -1.49
CA SER A 99 -28.04 -10.41 -1.91
C SER A 99 -27.99 -10.28 -3.43
N LEU A 100 -28.30 -9.08 -3.91
CA LEU A 100 -28.24 -8.72 -5.31
C LEU A 100 -27.30 -7.54 -5.45
N THR A 101 -26.35 -7.66 -6.37
CA THR A 101 -25.50 -6.53 -6.76
C THR A 101 -25.44 -6.41 -8.27
N TRP A 102 -25.29 -5.18 -8.75
CA TRP A 102 -24.94 -4.92 -10.13
C TRP A 102 -23.43 -4.72 -10.23
N ARG A 103 -22.81 -5.23 -11.29
CA ARG A 103 -21.37 -5.07 -11.54
C ARG A 103 -21.13 -4.67 -12.98
N ASP A 104 -20.23 -3.73 -13.18
CA ASP A 104 -19.73 -3.29 -14.48
C ASP A 104 -18.20 -3.43 -14.59
N THR A 105 -17.58 -4.19 -13.66
CA THR A 105 -16.14 -4.50 -13.69
C THR A 105 -15.83 -5.99 -13.55
N ASP A 106 -14.71 -6.38 -14.15
CA ASP A 106 -14.04 -7.68 -14.00
C ASP A 106 -12.65 -7.49 -13.41
N ASP A 107 -12.58 -7.38 -12.08
CA ASP A 107 -11.34 -7.22 -11.35
C ASP A 107 -10.55 -8.54 -11.35
N ARG A 108 -9.30 -8.48 -11.80
CA ARG A 108 -8.37 -9.61 -11.82
C ARG A 108 -7.13 -9.28 -11.03
N PHE A 109 -6.64 -10.23 -10.24
CA PHE A 109 -5.50 -10.00 -9.36
C PHE A 109 -4.27 -10.76 -9.84
N PHE A 110 -3.12 -10.12 -9.72
CA PHE A 110 -1.85 -10.67 -10.17
C PHE A 110 -0.77 -10.46 -9.10
N VAL A 111 0.07 -11.47 -8.92
CA VAL A 111 1.34 -11.32 -8.20
C VAL A 111 2.44 -11.21 -9.24
N LEU A 112 3.14 -10.08 -9.23
CA LEU A 112 4.27 -9.80 -10.12
C LEU A 112 5.56 -9.81 -9.32
N ASP A 113 6.56 -10.52 -9.81
CA ASP A 113 7.93 -10.40 -9.34
C ASP A 113 8.64 -9.29 -10.12
N ALA A 114 8.88 -8.16 -9.46
CA ALA A 114 9.54 -7.01 -10.08
C ALA A 114 11.02 -7.28 -10.44
N THR A 115 11.64 -8.31 -9.87
CA THR A 115 13.04 -8.65 -10.10
C THR A 115 13.24 -9.56 -11.30
N THR A 116 12.33 -10.52 -11.49
CA THR A 116 12.37 -11.47 -12.62
C THR A 116 11.47 -11.06 -13.78
N GLY A 117 10.49 -10.17 -13.53
CA GLY A 117 9.44 -9.85 -14.49
C GLY A 117 8.45 -11.01 -14.69
N SER A 118 8.35 -11.92 -13.72
CA SER A 118 7.39 -13.03 -13.76
C SER A 118 6.04 -12.58 -13.22
N GLU A 119 4.95 -13.01 -13.84
CA GLU A 119 3.59 -12.72 -13.39
C GLU A 119 2.79 -13.99 -13.14
N TYR A 120 1.94 -13.95 -12.13
CA TYR A 120 1.00 -15.01 -11.81
C TYR A 120 -0.39 -14.42 -11.59
N ARG A 121 -1.36 -14.84 -12.41
CA ARG A 121 -2.77 -14.49 -12.21
C ARG A 121 -3.33 -15.33 -11.06
N LEU A 122 -3.80 -14.67 -10.01
CA LEU A 122 -4.52 -15.35 -8.92
C LEU A 122 -5.83 -15.94 -9.45
N PRO A 123 -6.19 -17.17 -9.04
CA PRO A 123 -7.51 -17.71 -9.34
C PRO A 123 -8.58 -16.88 -8.62
N ASP A 124 -9.79 -16.85 -9.17
CA ASP A 124 -10.93 -16.27 -8.44
C ASP A 124 -11.27 -17.18 -7.23
N PRO A 125 -11.58 -16.64 -6.04
CA PRO A 125 -11.85 -17.47 -4.86
C PRO A 125 -12.97 -18.48 -5.09
N LYS A 126 -14.10 -18.03 -5.64
CA LYS A 126 -15.18 -18.88 -6.19
C LYS A 126 -15.87 -18.14 -7.35
N PRO A 127 -16.59 -18.84 -8.25
CA PRO A 127 -17.26 -18.22 -9.40
C PRO A 127 -18.22 -17.07 -9.07
N GLN A 128 -18.77 -17.01 -7.85
CA GLN A 128 -19.70 -15.97 -7.40
C GLN A 128 -19.17 -15.13 -6.22
N GLU A 129 -18.11 -15.59 -5.55
CA GLU A 129 -17.46 -14.90 -4.42
C GLU A 129 -16.12 -14.34 -4.88
N ARG A 130 -16.15 -13.13 -5.42
CA ARG A 130 -14.93 -12.38 -5.72
C ARG A 130 -14.35 -11.79 -4.43
N ILE A 131 -13.15 -11.26 -4.55
CA ILE A 131 -12.60 -10.34 -3.56
C ILE A 131 -13.54 -9.14 -3.48
N ASN A 132 -14.02 -8.83 -2.27
CA ASN A 132 -15.09 -7.85 -2.03
C ASN A 132 -14.53 -6.43 -1.89
N TYR A 133 -13.35 -6.31 -1.28
CA TYR A 133 -12.72 -5.03 -0.95
C TYR A 133 -11.26 -5.08 -1.36
N GLN A 134 -10.94 -4.63 -2.57
CA GLN A 134 -9.55 -4.63 -3.06
C GLN A 134 -8.59 -3.85 -2.14
N ASP A 135 -9.08 -2.83 -1.43
CA ASP A 135 -8.29 -2.05 -0.47
C ASP A 135 -7.88 -2.85 0.80
N LEU A 136 -8.55 -3.99 1.03
CA LEU A 136 -8.25 -4.94 2.11
C LEU A 136 -7.35 -6.10 1.70
N LEU A 137 -6.94 -6.15 0.43
CA LEU A 137 -5.97 -7.15 0.01
C LEU A 137 -4.56 -6.76 0.44
N GLY A 138 -3.92 -7.67 1.17
CA GLY A 138 -2.51 -7.61 1.50
C GLY A 138 -1.70 -8.69 0.80
N LEU A 139 -0.40 -8.47 0.69
CA LEU A 139 0.59 -9.43 0.23
C LEU A 139 1.68 -9.54 1.30
N LEU A 140 2.03 -10.75 1.70
CA LEU A 140 3.10 -11.02 2.66
C LEU A 140 3.93 -12.22 2.20
N VAL A 141 5.26 -12.10 2.23
CA VAL A 141 6.17 -13.22 1.92
C VAL A 141 6.84 -13.74 3.19
N ARG A 142 6.90 -15.07 3.33
CA ARG A 142 7.59 -15.75 4.42
C ARG A 142 8.23 -17.04 3.91
N SER A 143 9.53 -17.17 4.13
CA SER A 143 10.29 -18.37 3.76
C SER A 143 10.12 -18.79 2.29
N GLY A 144 10.02 -17.82 1.38
CA GLY A 144 9.85 -18.06 -0.06
C GLY A 144 8.41 -18.33 -0.52
N VAL A 145 7.46 -18.48 0.42
CA VAL A 145 6.03 -18.61 0.13
C VAL A 145 5.38 -17.26 0.29
N TYR A 146 4.55 -16.85 -0.67
CA TYR A 146 3.74 -15.65 -0.54
C TYR A 146 2.31 -16.00 -0.16
N MET A 147 1.70 -15.11 0.62
CA MET A 147 0.30 -15.16 0.99
C MET A 147 -0.39 -13.86 0.59
N VAL A 148 -1.49 -13.99 -0.15
CA VAL A 148 -2.39 -12.89 -0.45
C VAL A 148 -3.61 -13.06 0.44
N ALA A 149 -4.00 -12.03 1.19
CA ALA A 149 -5.14 -12.17 2.08
C ALA A 149 -6.04 -10.94 2.13
N GLU A 150 -7.34 -11.19 2.21
CA GLU A 150 -8.40 -10.20 2.39
C GLU A 150 -9.03 -10.37 3.77
N LEU A 151 -9.22 -9.26 4.49
CA LEU A 151 -10.04 -9.22 5.70
C LEU A 151 -11.50 -8.91 5.33
N MET A 152 -12.44 -9.72 5.80
CA MET A 152 -13.88 -9.55 5.54
C MET A 152 -14.65 -9.50 6.86
N PRO A 153 -14.84 -8.32 7.47
CA PRO A 153 -15.68 -8.18 8.66
C PRO A 153 -17.15 -8.46 8.35
N VAL A 154 -17.84 -9.17 9.25
CA VAL A 154 -19.29 -9.37 9.15
C VAL A 154 -20.00 -8.17 9.77
N PHE A 155 -20.79 -7.46 8.96
CA PHE A 155 -21.46 -6.24 9.41
C PHE A 155 -22.42 -6.54 10.58
N GLY A 156 -22.26 -5.83 11.70
CA GLY A 156 -23.10 -5.98 12.88
C GLY A 156 -22.73 -7.16 13.79
N SER A 157 -21.64 -7.88 13.51
CA SER A 157 -21.17 -9.05 14.27
C SER A 157 -19.77 -8.81 14.87
N ASP A 158 -19.37 -9.64 15.84
CA ASP A 158 -17.99 -9.77 16.31
C ASP A 158 -17.24 -10.89 15.59
N GLU A 159 -17.66 -11.23 14.37
CA GLU A 159 -17.05 -12.21 13.48
C GLU A 159 -16.47 -11.55 12.22
N ALA A 160 -15.39 -12.12 11.73
CA ALA A 160 -14.81 -11.80 10.44
C ALA A 160 -14.23 -13.06 9.80
N THR A 161 -13.93 -12.99 8.52
CA THR A 161 -13.18 -14.01 7.80
C THR A 161 -11.88 -13.40 7.28
N ILE A 162 -10.76 -14.10 7.45
CA ILE A 162 -9.54 -13.83 6.69
C ILE A 162 -9.48 -14.86 5.57
N ARG A 163 -9.59 -14.39 4.33
CA ARG A 163 -9.51 -15.22 3.13
C ARG A 163 -8.07 -15.18 2.62
N CYS A 164 -7.40 -16.32 2.56
CA CYS A 164 -5.98 -16.42 2.21
C CYS A 164 -5.75 -17.27 0.96
N TYR A 165 -4.97 -16.77 0.01
CA TYR A 165 -4.34 -17.54 -1.05
C TYR A 165 -2.88 -17.81 -0.69
N SER A 166 -2.44 -19.06 -0.69
CA SER A 166 -1.04 -19.45 -0.48
C SER A 166 -0.41 -19.88 -1.80
N SER A 167 0.80 -19.41 -2.10
CA SER A 167 1.55 -19.86 -3.27
C SER A 167 2.01 -21.31 -3.20
N ASP A 168 2.07 -21.90 -1.99
CA ASP A 168 2.46 -23.29 -1.77
C ASP A 168 1.30 -24.26 -2.07
N VAL A 169 0.09 -23.90 -1.63
CA VAL A 169 -1.12 -24.71 -1.82
C VAL A 169 -1.77 -24.42 -3.18
N GLY A 170 -1.72 -23.17 -3.65
CA GLY A 170 -2.34 -22.75 -4.90
C GLY A 170 -3.85 -22.51 -4.84
N GLU A 171 -4.42 -22.44 -3.64
CA GLU A 171 -5.87 -22.33 -3.42
C GLU A 171 -6.23 -21.26 -2.39
N TRP A 172 -7.49 -20.81 -2.42
CA TRP A 172 -8.05 -19.89 -1.43
C TRP A 172 -8.66 -20.65 -0.25
N VAL A 173 -8.32 -20.24 0.97
CA VAL A 173 -8.82 -20.81 2.22
C VAL A 173 -9.42 -19.69 3.08
N ASP A 174 -10.65 -19.90 3.56
CA ASP A 174 -11.34 -18.99 4.48
C ASP A 174 -11.08 -19.41 5.93
N LYS A 175 -10.62 -18.46 6.76
CA LYS A 175 -10.36 -18.63 8.18
C LYS A 175 -11.31 -17.75 8.99
N SER A 176 -12.21 -18.35 9.77
CA SER A 176 -13.12 -17.62 10.66
C SER A 176 -12.35 -17.09 11.87
N VAL A 177 -12.56 -15.81 12.19
CA VAL A 177 -11.86 -15.13 13.29
C VAL A 177 -12.83 -14.24 14.06
N ARG A 178 -12.50 -13.98 15.33
CA ARG A 178 -13.22 -12.98 16.13
C ARG A 178 -12.80 -11.58 15.71
N TYR A 179 -13.77 -10.75 15.31
CA TYR A 179 -13.59 -9.35 15.00
C TYR A 179 -13.57 -8.50 16.28
N PRO A 180 -12.46 -7.81 16.60
CA PRO A 180 -12.27 -7.19 17.92
C PRO A 180 -12.92 -5.80 18.03
N LEU A 181 -13.70 -5.39 17.04
CA LEU A 181 -14.17 -4.02 16.88
C LEU A 181 -15.70 -3.92 17.03
N PRO A 182 -16.21 -2.82 17.63
CA PRO A 182 -17.64 -2.56 17.64
C PRO A 182 -18.19 -2.41 16.22
N PRO A 183 -19.51 -2.53 16.02
CA PRO A 183 -20.14 -2.45 14.71
C PRO A 183 -19.98 -1.05 14.08
N ARG A 184 -18.87 -0.87 13.38
CA ARG A 184 -18.53 0.26 12.52
C ARG A 184 -17.90 -0.31 11.26
N PRO A 185 -18.42 0.01 10.06
CA PRO A 185 -17.75 -0.33 8.81
C PRO A 185 -16.32 0.17 8.81
N LEU A 186 -15.38 -0.74 8.55
CA LEU A 186 -14.01 -0.37 8.27
C LEU A 186 -14.00 0.41 6.94
N SER A 187 -13.26 1.52 6.89
CA SER A 187 -12.96 2.24 5.66
C SER A 187 -11.45 2.15 5.39
N PRO A 188 -10.95 0.96 5.05
CA PRO A 188 -9.55 0.70 4.87
C PRO A 188 -9.04 1.43 3.62
N ILE A 189 -7.86 2.03 3.73
CA ILE A 189 -7.24 2.79 2.64
C ILE A 189 -5.91 2.15 2.22
N CYS A 190 -5.29 1.38 3.13
CA CYS A 190 -3.99 0.78 2.89
C CYS A 190 -3.88 -0.54 3.65
N THR A 191 -3.29 -1.55 3.02
CA THR A 191 -2.86 -2.79 3.65
C THR A 191 -1.36 -2.96 3.47
N LEU A 192 -0.63 -3.20 4.56
CA LEU A 192 0.83 -3.31 4.55
C LEU A 192 1.32 -4.58 5.25
N ALA A 193 2.40 -5.16 4.73
CA ALA A 193 3.12 -6.25 5.35
C ALA A 193 4.21 -5.72 6.28
N HIS A 194 4.19 -6.14 7.54
CA HIS A 194 5.17 -5.71 8.53
C HIS A 194 5.30 -6.74 9.65
N HIS A 195 6.53 -7.17 9.95
CA HIS A 195 6.86 -8.17 10.99
C HIS A 195 5.96 -9.41 10.96
N GLY A 196 5.89 -10.06 9.79
CA GLY A 196 5.13 -11.31 9.62
C GLY A 196 3.61 -11.16 9.72
N ARG A 197 3.10 -9.93 9.70
CA ARG A 197 1.66 -9.66 9.80
C ARG A 197 1.20 -8.76 8.66
N LEU A 198 -0.08 -8.88 8.33
CA LEU A 198 -0.79 -7.87 7.55
C LEU A 198 -1.42 -6.85 8.49
N TRP A 199 -1.48 -5.61 8.03
CA TRP A 199 -1.95 -4.45 8.78
C TRP A 199 -2.92 -3.67 7.90
N TRP A 200 -4.21 -3.83 8.16
CA TRP A 200 -5.32 -3.17 7.47
C TRP A 200 -5.61 -1.83 8.14
N VAL A 201 -5.28 -0.75 7.46
CA VAL A 201 -5.29 0.60 8.01
C VAL A 201 -6.53 1.36 7.59
N ASP A 202 -7.28 1.83 8.58
CA ASP A 202 -8.34 2.83 8.43
C ASP A 202 -7.85 4.16 9.03
N TYR A 203 -7.57 5.14 8.17
CA TYR A 203 -7.06 6.46 8.59
C TYR A 203 -8.02 7.25 9.48
N SER A 204 -9.29 6.86 9.53
CA SER A 204 -10.28 7.46 10.44
C SER A 204 -10.26 6.81 11.82
N TRP A 205 -9.73 5.60 12.00
CA TRP A 205 -9.99 4.84 13.24
C TRP A 205 -8.76 4.18 13.85
N GLY A 206 -8.05 3.35 13.10
CA GLY A 206 -7.13 2.39 13.68
C GLY A 206 -6.57 1.42 12.66
N ILE A 207 -5.83 0.45 13.17
CA ILE A 207 -5.21 -0.60 12.38
C ILE A 207 -5.65 -1.95 12.93
N VAL A 208 -6.20 -2.79 12.06
CA VAL A 208 -6.43 -4.21 12.34
C VAL A 208 -5.20 -4.98 11.85
N THR A 209 -4.75 -5.98 12.60
CA THR A 209 -3.59 -6.78 12.21
C THR A 209 -3.76 -8.26 12.54
N ALA A 210 -3.23 -9.12 11.68
CA ALA A 210 -3.11 -10.56 11.95
C ALA A 210 -1.96 -11.17 11.17
N ASP A 211 -1.51 -12.34 11.63
CA ASP A 211 -0.64 -13.21 10.86
C ASP A 211 -1.50 -14.11 9.95
N PRO A 212 -1.51 -13.91 8.62
CA PRO A 212 -2.33 -14.73 7.74
C PRO A 212 -1.82 -16.17 7.60
N PHE A 213 -0.55 -16.44 7.93
CA PHE A 213 0.04 -17.79 7.88
C PHE A 213 -0.32 -18.66 9.09
N ALA A 214 -0.80 -18.06 10.19
CA ALA A 214 -1.24 -18.83 11.35
C ALA A 214 -2.45 -19.70 11.01
N ASP A 215 -2.52 -20.92 11.52
CA ASP A 215 -3.67 -21.82 11.32
C ASP A 215 -4.94 -21.23 11.94
N ASP A 216 -4.81 -20.66 13.14
CA ASP A 216 -5.85 -19.93 13.85
C ASP A 216 -5.43 -18.46 14.08
N PRO A 217 -5.65 -17.58 13.08
CA PRO A 217 -5.18 -16.20 13.14
C PRO A 217 -6.02 -15.38 14.12
N THR A 218 -5.35 -14.63 15.00
CA THR A 218 -6.02 -13.69 15.92
C THR A 218 -5.91 -12.26 15.41
N LEU A 219 -7.06 -11.57 15.31
CA LEU A 219 -7.09 -10.14 14.97
C LEU A 219 -6.69 -9.29 16.20
N GLY A 220 -5.66 -8.48 16.03
CA GLY A 220 -5.34 -7.37 16.92
C GLY A 220 -5.91 -6.05 16.40
N PHE A 221 -6.20 -5.12 17.31
CA PHE A 221 -6.56 -3.75 16.96
C PHE A 221 -5.67 -2.74 17.69
N ILE A 222 -5.24 -1.72 16.95
CA ILE A 222 -4.42 -0.62 17.47
C ILE A 222 -5.12 0.69 17.07
N PRO A 223 -5.70 1.44 18.03
CA PRO A 223 -6.33 2.71 17.70
C PRO A 223 -5.29 3.72 17.22
N LEU A 224 -5.66 4.57 16.25
CA LEU A 224 -4.82 5.71 15.91
C LEU A 224 -4.78 6.70 17.10
N PRO A 225 -3.72 7.52 17.24
CA PRO A 225 -3.59 8.48 18.33
C PRO A 225 -4.76 9.48 18.43
N ARG A 226 -5.38 9.78 17.29
CA ARG A 226 -6.54 10.68 17.16
C ARG A 226 -7.58 10.05 16.24
N PRO A 227 -8.36 9.08 16.76
CA PRO A 227 -9.44 8.48 15.99
C PRO A 227 -10.50 9.54 15.71
N LEU A 228 -11.08 9.45 14.53
CA LEU A 228 -12.12 10.33 14.00
C LEU A 228 -13.48 9.64 14.11
N GLU A 229 -14.51 10.46 14.04
CA GLU A 229 -15.88 9.96 14.00
C GLU A 229 -16.14 9.19 12.69
N TYR A 230 -17.16 8.34 12.72
CA TYR A 230 -17.55 7.59 11.53
C TYR A 230 -17.97 8.57 10.42
N ARG A 231 -17.41 8.40 9.22
CA ARG A 231 -17.61 9.27 8.05
C ARG A 231 -17.12 10.71 8.22
N GLU A 232 -16.20 10.97 9.14
CA GLU A 232 -15.49 12.25 9.17
C GLU A 232 -14.48 12.32 8.00
N ALA A 233 -14.53 13.41 7.23
CA ALA A 233 -13.69 13.66 6.05
C ALA A 233 -13.64 12.48 5.04
N PRO A 234 -14.80 11.96 4.61
CA PRO A 234 -14.84 10.78 3.77
C PRO A 234 -14.17 11.07 2.41
N GLY A 235 -13.31 10.15 1.97
CA GLY A 235 -12.65 10.21 0.66
C GLY A 235 -11.51 11.22 0.53
N VAL A 236 -11.06 11.85 1.62
CA VAL A 236 -9.90 12.78 1.58
C VAL A 236 -8.87 12.53 2.67
N LEU A 237 -9.08 11.53 3.54
CA LEU A 237 -8.16 11.28 4.66
C LEU A 237 -6.77 10.83 4.18
N ASP A 238 -6.69 10.13 3.07
CA ASP A 238 -5.43 9.76 2.40
C ASP A 238 -4.59 10.97 1.98
N MET A 239 -5.20 12.14 1.80
CA MET A 239 -4.46 13.37 1.52
C MET A 239 -3.72 13.93 2.76
N PHE A 240 -4.21 13.63 3.96
CA PHE A 240 -3.77 14.26 5.21
C PHE A 240 -3.19 13.28 6.21
N ARG A 241 -3.47 11.99 6.04
CA ARG A 241 -3.09 10.93 6.96
C ARG A 241 -2.43 9.82 6.18
N TYR A 242 -1.35 9.30 6.73
CA TYR A 242 -0.60 8.22 6.12
C TYR A 242 0.00 7.31 7.18
N VAL A 243 -0.11 6.00 6.96
CA VAL A 243 0.60 4.99 7.75
C VAL A 243 1.58 4.27 6.85
N GLY A 244 2.82 4.15 7.29
CA GLY A 244 3.84 3.41 6.56
C GLY A 244 4.98 2.97 7.46
N VAL A 245 5.92 2.22 6.89
CA VAL A 245 7.09 1.72 7.63
C VAL A 245 8.29 2.63 7.34
N SER A 246 8.96 3.08 8.39
CA SER A 246 10.20 3.85 8.31
C SER A 246 11.18 3.37 9.36
N ALA A 247 12.40 3.06 8.94
CA ALA A 247 13.47 2.48 9.76
C ALA A 247 12.97 1.25 10.57
N GLY A 248 12.19 0.38 9.91
CA GLY A 248 11.64 -0.83 10.51
C GLY A 248 10.54 -0.62 11.56
N LYS A 249 10.03 0.61 11.71
CA LYS A 249 8.95 0.96 12.64
C LYS A 249 7.74 1.49 11.90
N LEU A 250 6.56 1.18 12.42
CA LEU A 250 5.31 1.72 11.89
C LEU A 250 5.15 3.18 12.32
N ARG A 251 4.90 4.05 11.34
CA ARG A 251 4.74 5.49 11.52
C ARG A 251 3.36 5.92 11.06
N PHE A 252 2.81 6.90 11.76
CA PHE A 252 1.57 7.57 11.39
C PHE A 252 1.82 9.07 11.28
N VAL A 253 1.64 9.62 10.09
CA VAL A 253 1.70 11.06 9.81
C VAL A 253 0.28 11.58 9.77
N ASP A 254 0.03 12.68 10.48
CA ASP A 254 -1.30 13.27 10.55
C ASP A 254 -1.27 14.80 10.48
N THR A 255 -1.69 15.31 9.33
CA THR A 255 -1.88 16.74 9.06
C THR A 255 -3.35 17.15 9.14
N TYR A 256 -4.27 16.20 9.36
CA TYR A 256 -5.71 16.48 9.43
C TYR A 256 -6.08 17.24 10.70
N ARG A 257 -6.91 18.29 10.56
CA ARG A 257 -7.30 19.20 11.65
C ARG A 257 -8.79 19.57 11.52
N ARG A 258 -9.47 19.65 12.66
CA ARG A 258 -10.87 20.13 12.78
C ARG A 258 -10.89 21.66 12.89
N GLY A 259 -11.89 22.30 12.27
CA GLY A 259 -12.32 23.69 12.47
C GLY A 259 -11.30 24.67 13.06
N GLY A 260 -10.40 25.23 12.22
CA GLY A 260 -9.51 26.34 12.60
C GLY A 260 -8.34 25.98 13.51
N ALA A 261 -8.15 24.72 13.89
CA ALA A 261 -6.98 24.28 14.62
C ALA A 261 -5.67 24.54 13.83
N PRO A 262 -4.54 24.83 14.51
CA PRO A 262 -3.30 25.17 13.84
C PRO A 262 -2.82 24.04 12.93
N ASN A 263 -2.42 24.40 11.71
CA ASN A 263 -1.88 23.48 10.73
C ASN A 263 -0.55 22.91 11.24
N LYS A 264 -0.59 21.64 11.65
CA LYS A 264 0.56 20.93 12.22
C LYS A 264 0.76 19.62 11.50
N VAL A 265 2.02 19.22 11.38
CA VAL A 265 2.43 17.87 10.99
C VAL A 265 2.85 17.17 12.28
N THR A 266 2.11 16.12 12.65
CA THR A 266 2.49 15.26 13.78
C THR A 266 2.85 13.89 13.25
N VAL A 267 4.03 13.40 13.60
CA VAL A 267 4.49 12.05 13.31
C VAL A 267 4.49 11.23 14.58
N TRP A 268 3.77 10.12 14.54
CA TRP A 268 3.70 9.15 15.60
C TRP A 268 4.45 7.89 15.21
N THR A 269 5.00 7.21 16.20
CA THR A 269 5.72 5.95 16.04
C THR A 269 5.13 4.91 16.96
N LEU A 270 4.84 3.75 16.37
CA LEU A 270 4.58 2.53 17.14
C LEU A 270 5.95 1.86 17.38
N PRO A 271 6.39 1.72 18.65
CA PRO A 271 7.77 1.38 18.96
C PRO A 271 8.15 -0.05 18.56
N ASP A 272 7.19 -0.96 18.65
CA ASP A 272 7.32 -2.36 18.27
C ASP A 272 5.96 -2.90 17.77
N PRO A 273 5.93 -4.06 17.11
CA PRO A 273 4.73 -4.57 16.43
C PRO A 273 3.66 -5.13 17.37
N ASP A 274 3.99 -5.37 18.64
CA ASP A 274 3.04 -5.85 19.66
C ASP A 274 2.54 -4.70 20.55
N ALA A 275 3.17 -3.53 20.45
CA ALA A 275 2.74 -2.32 21.10
C ALA A 275 1.31 -1.94 20.71
N ARG A 276 0.58 -1.43 21.70
CA ARG A 276 -0.80 -0.94 21.55
C ARG A 276 -0.90 0.58 21.61
N LYS A 277 0.22 1.27 21.83
CA LYS A 277 0.25 2.71 22.08
C LYS A 277 1.30 3.38 21.20
N TRP A 278 0.86 4.43 20.53
CA TRP A 278 1.70 5.31 19.75
C TRP A 278 2.45 6.30 20.64
N THR A 279 3.62 6.72 20.19
CA THR A 279 4.43 7.78 20.81
C THR A 279 4.61 8.90 19.80
N VAL A 280 4.54 10.16 20.23
CA VAL A 280 4.88 11.28 19.36
C VAL A 280 6.38 11.24 19.13
N GLU A 281 6.80 11.20 17.87
CA GLU A 281 8.21 11.30 17.52
C GLU A 281 8.58 12.72 17.07
N HIS A 282 7.68 13.35 16.32
CA HIS A 282 7.91 14.71 15.83
C HIS A 282 6.60 15.49 15.75
N GLU A 283 6.66 16.78 16.04
CA GLU A 283 5.56 17.72 15.82
C GLU A 283 6.12 19.07 15.39
N ALA A 284 5.60 19.62 14.30
CA ALA A 284 5.93 20.96 13.81
C ALA A 284 4.68 21.65 13.22
N THR A 285 4.62 22.97 13.30
CA THR A 285 3.60 23.72 12.57
C THR A 285 4.02 23.90 11.10
N LEU A 286 3.06 24.05 10.18
CA LEU A 286 3.39 24.39 8.79
C LEU A 286 4.07 25.76 8.70
N ALA A 287 3.76 26.69 9.60
CA ALA A 287 4.41 27.99 9.65
C ALA A 287 5.91 27.85 9.98
N ASP A 288 6.26 27.01 10.96
CA ASP A 288 7.65 26.74 11.32
C ASP A 288 8.39 26.03 10.16
N ILE A 289 7.74 25.04 9.53
CA ILE A 289 8.29 24.33 8.36
C ILE A 289 8.57 25.32 7.22
N TRP A 290 7.64 26.21 6.90
CA TRP A 290 7.83 27.20 5.83
C TRP A 290 8.84 28.29 6.18
N ALA A 291 9.05 28.57 7.47
CA ALA A 291 10.03 29.53 7.95
C ALA A 291 11.45 28.95 8.00
N ASP A 292 11.60 27.62 7.97
CA ASP A 292 12.89 26.93 8.00
C ASP A 292 13.71 27.19 6.72
N GLU A 293 15.02 27.41 6.89
CA GLU A 293 15.93 27.73 5.78
C GLU A 293 16.03 26.60 4.76
N SER A 294 15.93 25.33 5.20
CA SER A 294 15.92 24.18 4.29
C SER A 294 14.68 24.17 3.39
N TYR A 295 13.51 24.59 3.91
CA TYR A 295 12.30 24.72 3.11
C TYR A 295 12.39 25.88 2.14
N LYS A 296 12.85 27.06 2.60
CA LYS A 296 13.05 28.23 1.72
C LYS A 296 14.00 27.93 0.57
N ALA A 297 15.07 27.17 0.83
CA ALA A 297 16.03 26.75 -0.18
C ALA A 297 15.41 25.89 -1.30
N THR A 298 14.26 25.24 -1.06
CA THR A 298 13.55 24.47 -2.08
C THR A 298 12.82 25.34 -3.10
N GLY A 299 12.52 26.60 -2.77
CA GLY A 299 11.71 27.50 -3.59
C GLY A 299 10.23 27.09 -3.73
N LEU A 300 9.77 26.10 -2.95
CA LEU A 300 8.39 25.63 -2.99
C LEU A 300 7.42 26.67 -2.39
N PRO A 301 6.17 26.75 -2.90
CA PRO A 301 5.17 27.65 -2.36
C PRO A 301 4.65 27.16 -1.02
N ASN A 302 4.32 28.10 -0.12
CA ASN A 302 3.70 27.84 1.18
C ASN A 302 2.25 27.36 1.03
N LYS A 303 2.09 26.10 0.61
CA LYS A 303 0.82 25.40 0.47
C LYS A 303 0.82 24.17 1.37
N THR A 304 -0.35 23.86 1.94
CA THR A 304 -0.52 22.63 2.73
C THR A 304 -0.19 21.42 1.84
N PRO A 305 0.81 20.61 2.21
CA PRO A 305 1.19 19.46 1.40
C PRO A 305 0.16 18.33 1.53
N VAL A 306 0.02 17.55 0.46
CA VAL A 306 -0.59 16.23 0.50
C VAL A 306 0.45 15.23 0.97
N VAL A 307 0.10 14.37 1.91
CA VAL A 307 1.02 13.34 2.41
C VAL A 307 1.09 12.20 1.40
N ALA A 308 2.24 12.06 0.73
CA ALA A 308 2.43 11.02 -0.29
C ALA A 308 3.06 9.73 0.25
N LEU A 309 4.12 9.85 1.05
CA LEU A 309 4.87 8.73 1.63
C LEU A 309 5.72 9.18 2.81
N ILE A 310 6.28 8.20 3.54
CA ILE A 310 7.29 8.41 4.56
C ILE A 310 8.61 7.83 4.05
N HIS A 311 9.71 8.55 4.27
CA HIS A 311 11.03 8.06 3.88
C HIS A 311 11.35 6.73 4.57
N PRO A 312 11.77 5.67 3.85
CA PRO A 312 11.81 4.32 4.39
C PRO A 312 12.99 4.06 5.34
N THR A 313 14.08 4.83 5.24
CA THR A 313 15.33 4.56 5.99
C THR A 313 15.80 5.71 6.89
N THR A 314 15.16 6.86 6.82
CA THR A 314 15.58 8.05 7.57
C THR A 314 14.39 8.45 8.42
N PRO A 315 14.55 8.55 9.76
CA PRO A 315 13.50 9.14 10.57
C PRO A 315 13.25 10.57 10.07
N PRO A 316 12.01 11.10 10.13
CA PRO A 316 11.79 12.51 9.87
C PRO A 316 12.71 13.29 10.80
N SER A 317 13.67 14.00 10.23
CA SER A 317 14.74 14.66 10.98
C SER A 317 14.12 15.59 12.01
N SER A 318 14.46 15.41 13.28
CA SER A 318 14.37 16.50 14.25
C SER A 318 15.25 17.61 13.71
N THR A 319 14.66 18.75 13.35
CA THR A 319 15.42 19.98 13.17
C THR A 319 16.30 20.16 14.40
N SER A 320 17.61 20.15 14.19
CA SER A 320 18.57 20.48 15.24
C SER A 320 18.28 21.88 15.73
N SER A 321 18.21 22.02 17.05
CA SER A 321 17.98 23.26 17.80
C SER A 321 18.94 24.38 17.41
#